data_AF-A0A4V3HTR4-F1
#
_entry.id   AF-A0A4V3HTR4-F1
#
_cell.length_a   1.000
_cell.length_b   1.000
_cell.length_c   1.000
_cell.angle_alpha   90.00
_cell.angle_beta   90.00
_cell.angle_gamma   90.00
#
_symmetry.space_group_name_H-M   'P 1'
#
loop_
_entity.id
_entity.type
_entity.pdbx_description
1 polymer ?
#
loop_
_entity_poly.entity_id
_entity_poly.type
_entity_poly.pdbx_seq_one_letter_code
_entity_poly.pdbx_strand_id
1 'polypeptide(L)'
;MARNTGHTGPRQELSTVEAKLVRKLDWAILPVLWVMYWFNYLDRNAITVARLDGMEEELGISSTEYVTCVSILFGGYILGQIRSNMLITRVRPLWFMAGAMTLWAVVSTLTAVTKDFKGLLLTRFFLGVTEAPFYPGALYMLAMFYTRQEIATRISILFTANICGTAFAGLIAIGVFQMENAAGLAGWRWLFIIQGVITFIVSAASAFVLPNEPQNTRWLTAEERQLAHSRVASDTVELHENTSTWRGLLEASRDPRLWVLIFMQHFHMGASNFKNFSPTIVETLGLTRNVTLVLTCPPYLVSGVVSIA
;
A
#
# COMPACT_ATOMS: atom_id res chain seq x y z
N MET A 1 44.64 -16.28 3.68
CA MET A 1 43.85 -15.77 2.55
C MET A 1 42.90 -16.86 2.07
N ALA A 2 41.72 -16.98 2.68
CA ALA A 2 40.67 -17.85 2.18
C ALA A 2 39.69 -17.01 1.35
N ARG A 3 39.65 -17.24 0.04
CA ARG A 3 38.68 -16.63 -0.87
C ARG A 3 37.30 -17.19 -0.53
N ASN A 4 36.42 -16.33 -0.03
CA ASN A 4 35.00 -16.61 0.10
C ASN A 4 34.38 -16.57 -1.30
N THR A 5 34.33 -17.72 -1.97
CA THR A 5 33.63 -17.86 -3.25
C THR A 5 32.12 -17.81 -3.00
N GLY A 6 31.50 -16.73 -3.47
CA GLY A 6 30.06 -16.53 -3.44
C GLY A 6 29.31 -17.76 -3.94
N HIS A 7 28.44 -18.30 -3.07
CA HIS A 7 27.47 -19.32 -3.42
C HIS A 7 26.32 -18.66 -4.18
N THR A 8 26.47 -18.50 -5.49
CA THR A 8 25.34 -18.43 -6.42
C THR A 8 25.05 -19.85 -6.89
N GLY A 9 24.20 -20.57 -6.14
CA GLY A 9 23.78 -21.94 -6.38
C GLY A 9 22.32 -22.14 -5.97
N PRO A 10 21.65 -23.22 -6.45
CA PRO A 10 20.20 -23.30 -6.72
C PRO A 10 19.33 -23.23 -5.46
N ARG A 11 18.02 -22.91 -5.63
CA ARG A 11 16.95 -22.92 -4.61
C ARG A 11 17.34 -23.81 -3.43
N GLN A 12 17.81 -23.22 -2.34
CA GLN A 12 18.04 -23.96 -1.11
C GLN A 12 16.67 -24.50 -0.73
N GLU A 13 16.44 -25.81 -0.91
CA GLU A 13 15.19 -26.44 -0.52
C GLU A 13 15.00 -26.12 0.96
N LEU A 14 14.04 -25.24 1.25
CA LEU A 14 13.67 -24.91 2.60
C LEU A 14 13.49 -26.23 3.34
N SER A 15 14.16 -26.37 4.49
CA SER A 15 13.93 -27.56 5.30
C SER A 15 12.41 -27.68 5.54
N THR A 16 11.88 -28.90 5.61
CA THR A 16 10.42 -29.11 5.72
C THR A 16 9.80 -28.34 6.90
N VAL A 17 10.60 -28.02 7.92
CA VAL A 17 10.25 -27.18 9.07
C VAL A 17 10.18 -25.70 8.68
N GLU A 18 11.15 -25.18 7.94
CA GLU A 18 11.15 -23.80 7.44
C GLU A 18 10.00 -23.54 6.48
N ALA A 19 9.72 -24.46 5.56
CA ALA A 19 8.60 -24.31 4.62
C ALA A 19 7.23 -24.25 5.36
N LYS A 20 7.07 -25.04 6.43
CA LYS A 20 5.88 -24.99 7.29
C LYS A 20 5.79 -23.66 8.04
N LEU A 21 6.91 -23.15 8.56
CA LEU A 21 6.97 -21.85 9.21
C LEU A 21 6.58 -20.73 8.23
N VAL A 22 7.18 -20.68 7.04
CA VAL A 22 6.87 -19.67 6.01
C VAL A 22 5.39 -19.72 5.65
N ARG A 23 4.82 -20.91 5.44
CA ARG A 23 3.38 -21.04 5.15
C ARG A 23 2.53 -20.51 6.29
N LYS A 24 2.91 -20.77 7.55
CA LYS A 24 2.21 -20.24 8.73
C LYS A 24 2.29 -18.70 8.80
N LEU A 25 3.46 -18.12 8.48
CA LEU A 25 3.65 -16.67 8.36
C LEU A 25 2.80 -16.09 7.23
N ASP A 26 2.80 -16.74 6.06
CA ASP A 26 2.03 -16.32 4.88
C ASP A 26 0.54 -16.25 5.24
N TRP A 27 -0.03 -17.28 5.88
CA TRP A 27 -1.45 -17.31 6.27
C TRP A 27 -1.84 -16.31 7.37
N ALA A 28 -0.91 -15.91 8.24
CA ALA A 28 -1.20 -15.00 9.34
C ALA A 28 -1.01 -13.52 8.95
N ILE A 29 0.05 -13.22 8.19
CA ILE A 29 0.48 -11.83 7.90
C ILE A 29 -0.09 -11.34 6.57
N LEU A 30 -0.01 -12.15 5.50
CA LEU A 30 -0.36 -11.67 4.16
C LEU A 30 -1.83 -11.33 4.00
N PRO A 31 -2.82 -12.15 4.44
CA PRO A 31 -4.22 -11.79 4.30
C PRO A 31 -4.56 -10.47 4.97
N VAL A 32 -3.98 -10.22 6.15
CA VAL A 32 -4.24 -8.97 6.89
C VAL A 32 -3.65 -7.78 6.16
N LEU A 33 -2.38 -7.84 5.77
CA LEU A 33 -1.74 -6.76 5.00
C LEU A 33 -2.43 -6.54 3.65
N TRP A 34 -2.85 -7.61 2.98
CA TRP A 34 -3.60 -7.55 1.72
C TRP A 34 -4.94 -6.83 1.91
N VAL A 35 -5.73 -7.20 2.92
CA VAL A 35 -7.01 -6.54 3.20
C VAL A 35 -6.80 -5.07 3.56
N MET A 36 -5.80 -4.75 4.40
CA MET A 36 -5.49 -3.36 4.73
C MET A 36 -5.10 -2.55 3.47
N TYR A 37 -4.29 -3.11 2.58
CA TYR A 37 -3.90 -2.44 1.34
C TYR A 37 -5.03 -2.36 0.32
N TRP A 38 -5.96 -3.32 0.34
CA TRP A 38 -7.20 -3.26 -0.43
C TRP A 38 -8.07 -2.06 0.01
N PHE A 39 -8.32 -1.90 1.31
CA PHE A 39 -9.06 -0.74 1.85
C PHE A 39 -8.34 0.58 1.57
N ASN A 40 -7.02 0.60 1.68
CA ASN A 40 -6.20 1.77 1.34
C ASN A 40 -6.52 2.32 -0.06
N TYR A 41 -6.60 1.46 -1.06
CA TYR A 41 -6.95 1.87 -2.43
C TYR A 41 -8.44 2.11 -2.63
N LEU A 42 -9.30 1.43 -1.86
CA LEU A 42 -10.72 1.72 -1.84
C LEU A 42 -10.96 3.16 -1.37
N ASP A 43 -10.25 3.64 -0.35
CA ASP A 43 -10.35 5.00 0.21
C ASP A 43 -9.86 6.07 -0.76
N ARG A 44 -8.78 5.78 -1.49
CA ARG A 44 -8.31 6.66 -2.57
C ARG A 44 -9.31 6.78 -3.70
N ASN A 45 -9.89 5.67 -4.14
CA ASN A 45 -10.83 5.65 -5.26
C ASN A 45 -12.22 6.17 -4.89
N ALA A 46 -12.59 6.18 -3.60
CA ALA A 46 -13.90 6.62 -3.13
C ALA A 46 -14.28 8.04 -3.61
N ILE A 47 -13.32 8.97 -3.77
CA ILE A 47 -13.61 10.32 -4.29
C ILE A 47 -14.02 10.32 -5.76
N THR A 48 -13.36 9.48 -6.56
CA THR A 48 -13.66 9.31 -7.98
C THR A 48 -15.03 8.72 -8.17
N VAL A 49 -15.43 7.82 -7.28
CA VAL A 49 -16.76 7.21 -7.32
C VAL A 49 -17.82 8.16 -6.77
N ALA A 50 -17.53 8.89 -5.68
CA ALA A 50 -18.40 9.94 -5.14
C ALA A 50 -18.71 11.04 -6.16
N ARG A 51 -17.75 11.38 -7.03
CA ARG A 51 -17.98 12.30 -8.14
C ARG A 51 -19.13 11.87 -9.06
N LEU A 52 -19.32 10.57 -9.26
CA LEU A 52 -20.40 10.03 -10.10
C LEU A 52 -21.79 10.17 -9.45
N ASP A 53 -21.84 10.41 -8.14
CA ASP A 53 -23.05 10.59 -7.33
C ASP A 53 -23.30 12.08 -7.01
N GLY A 54 -22.92 12.98 -7.90
CA GLY A 54 -23.23 14.41 -7.78
C GLY A 54 -22.46 15.18 -6.70
N MET A 55 -21.37 14.63 -6.14
CA MET A 55 -20.58 15.30 -5.08
C MET A 55 -20.09 16.70 -5.51
N GLU A 56 -19.77 16.92 -6.79
CA GLU A 56 -19.35 18.24 -7.29
C GLU A 56 -20.48 19.27 -7.20
N GLU A 57 -21.70 18.87 -7.56
CA GLU A 57 -22.89 19.73 -7.58
C GLU A 57 -23.37 20.05 -6.15
N GLU A 58 -23.39 19.06 -5.25
CA GLU A 58 -23.82 19.27 -3.86
C GLU A 58 -22.87 20.19 -3.08
N LEU A 59 -21.56 20.07 -3.29
CA LEU A 59 -20.56 20.90 -2.62
C LEU A 59 -20.31 22.24 -3.34
N GLY A 60 -20.89 22.43 -4.53
CA GLY A 60 -20.69 23.62 -5.36
C GLY A 60 -19.23 23.83 -5.79
N ILE A 61 -18.50 22.74 -6.05
CA ILE A 61 -17.08 22.79 -6.41
C ILE A 61 -16.88 22.70 -7.93
N SER A 62 -15.92 23.46 -8.45
CA SER A 62 -15.53 23.38 -9.85
C SER A 62 -14.70 22.12 -10.13
N SER A 63 -14.64 21.70 -11.40
CA SER A 63 -13.80 20.56 -11.81
C SER A 63 -12.31 20.77 -11.48
N THR A 64 -11.82 22.02 -11.51
CA THR A 64 -10.45 22.37 -11.14
C THR A 64 -10.21 22.19 -9.64
N GLU A 65 -11.17 22.61 -8.82
CA GLU A 65 -11.13 22.41 -7.36
C GLU A 65 -11.19 20.92 -7.01
N TYR A 66 -12.04 20.14 -7.67
CA TYR A 66 -12.08 18.69 -7.52
C TYR A 66 -10.73 18.04 -7.79
N VAL A 67 -10.10 18.35 -8.93
CA VAL A 67 -8.77 17.80 -9.28
C VAL A 67 -7.70 18.24 -8.28
N THR A 68 -7.84 19.46 -7.72
CA THR A 68 -6.97 19.95 -6.64
C THR A 68 -7.14 19.10 -5.36
N CYS A 69 -8.37 18.76 -4.97
CA CYS A 69 -8.66 17.86 -3.85
C CYS A 69 -8.13 16.43 -4.06
N VAL A 70 -8.13 15.94 -5.30
CA VAL A 70 -7.48 14.64 -5.63
C VAL A 70 -5.97 14.75 -5.48
N SER A 71 -5.38 15.84 -5.95
CA SER A 71 -3.92 16.02 -6.00
C SER A 71 -3.31 16.31 -4.63
N ILE A 72 -3.99 17.07 -3.77
CA ILE A 72 -3.48 17.47 -2.44
C ILE A 72 -3.20 16.27 -1.53
N LEU A 73 -3.90 15.15 -1.74
CA LEU A 73 -3.63 13.89 -1.06
C LEU A 73 -2.17 13.47 -1.22
N PHE A 74 -1.62 13.55 -2.43
CA PHE A 74 -0.22 13.21 -2.69
C PHE A 74 0.75 14.20 -2.02
N GLY A 75 0.36 15.47 -1.92
CA GLY A 75 1.12 16.47 -1.17
C GLY A 75 1.23 16.11 0.32
N GLY A 76 0.11 15.75 0.95
CA GLY A 76 0.10 15.25 2.32
C GLY A 76 0.87 13.93 2.48
N TYR A 77 0.77 13.05 1.48
CA TYR A 77 1.44 11.76 1.46
C TYR A 77 2.97 11.90 1.47
N ILE A 78 3.53 12.78 0.64
CA ILE A 78 4.98 13.06 0.60
C ILE A 78 5.48 13.56 1.97
N LEU A 79 4.76 14.50 2.59
CA LEU A 79 5.11 15.04 3.91
C LEU A 79 5.01 13.97 5.02
N GLY A 80 4.04 13.08 4.92
CA GLY A 80 3.85 11.96 5.83
C GLY A 80 4.96 10.92 5.70
N GLN A 81 5.36 10.57 4.47
CA GLN A 81 6.27 9.47 4.17
C GLN A 81 7.66 9.63 4.81
N ILE A 82 8.23 10.84 4.72
CA ILE A 82 9.57 11.09 5.28
C ILE A 82 9.53 10.91 6.80
N ARG A 83 8.54 11.51 7.46
CA ARG A 83 8.39 11.45 8.91
C ARG A 83 8.05 10.04 9.39
N SER A 84 7.19 9.32 8.67
CA SER A 84 6.80 7.96 9.01
C SER A 84 7.97 6.99 8.91
N ASN A 85 8.79 7.11 7.86
CA ASN A 85 9.97 6.26 7.68
C ASN A 85 11.03 6.46 8.75
N MET A 86 11.13 7.66 9.33
CA MET A 86 12.02 7.90 10.47
C MET A 86 11.46 7.31 11.78
N LEU A 87 10.14 7.17 11.90
CA LEU A 87 9.48 6.71 13.13
C LEU A 87 9.29 5.19 13.17
N ILE A 88 9.18 4.54 12.00
CA ILE A 88 8.90 3.10 11.87
C ILE A 88 9.94 2.21 12.55
N THR A 89 11.20 2.65 12.63
CA THR A 89 12.29 1.90 13.27
C THR A 89 12.27 2.01 14.81
N ARG A 90 11.45 2.91 15.36
CA ARG A 90 11.39 3.19 16.81
C ARG A 90 10.07 2.79 17.45
N VAL A 91 9.02 2.63 16.65
CA VAL A 91 7.69 2.26 17.14
C VAL A 91 7.40 0.81 16.76
N ARG A 92 6.77 0.09 17.69
CA ARG A 92 6.32 -1.27 17.43
C ARG A 92 5.44 -1.30 16.16
N PRO A 93 5.81 -2.09 15.12
CA PRO A 93 5.16 -2.09 13.81
C PRO A 93 3.65 -2.27 13.85
N LEU A 94 3.16 -3.13 14.75
CA LEU A 94 1.74 -3.36 14.98
C LEU A 94 0.98 -2.06 15.31
N TRP A 95 1.43 -1.37 16.36
CA TRP A 95 0.78 -0.17 16.88
C TRP A 95 0.90 0.97 15.89
N PHE A 96 2.01 1.01 15.16
CA PHE A 96 2.22 2.00 14.12
C PHE A 96 1.24 1.82 12.95
N MET A 97 1.12 0.61 12.40
CA MET A 97 0.24 0.36 11.26
C MET A 97 -1.24 0.38 11.62
N ALA A 98 -1.64 -0.25 12.73
CA ALA A 98 -3.02 -0.23 13.19
C ALA A 98 -3.42 1.19 13.63
N GLY A 99 -2.53 1.94 14.29
CA GLY A 99 -2.77 3.34 14.65
C GLY A 99 -2.92 4.24 13.42
N ALA A 100 -2.05 4.10 12.43
CA ALA A 100 -2.13 4.84 11.18
C ALA A 100 -3.43 4.52 10.42
N MET A 101 -3.81 3.25 10.32
CA MET A 101 -5.06 2.84 9.68
C MET A 101 -6.29 3.33 10.41
N THR A 102 -6.29 3.29 11.74
CA THR A 102 -7.37 3.85 12.56
C THR A 102 -7.52 5.35 12.30
N LEU A 103 -6.41 6.08 12.28
CA LEU A 103 -6.43 7.53 12.06
C LEU A 103 -6.89 7.87 10.64
N TRP A 104 -6.42 7.14 9.62
CA TRP A 104 -6.92 7.31 8.26
C TRP A 104 -8.42 7.01 8.18
N ALA A 105 -8.91 5.94 8.83
CA ALA A 105 -10.33 5.56 8.80
C ALA A 105 -11.22 6.67 9.36
N VAL A 106 -10.78 7.30 10.46
CA VAL A 106 -11.47 8.45 11.06
C VAL A 106 -11.50 9.63 10.09
N VAL A 107 -10.37 9.98 9.48
CA VAL A 107 -10.30 11.10 8.51
C VAL A 107 -11.13 10.81 7.26
N SER A 108 -11.13 9.56 6.77
CA SER A 108 -11.97 9.13 5.65
C SER A 108 -13.46 9.32 5.98
N THR A 109 -13.89 8.88 7.17
CA THR A 109 -15.27 9.07 7.66
C THR A 109 -15.64 10.54 7.77
N LEU A 110 -14.73 11.39 8.27
CA LEU A 110 -14.95 12.84 8.38
C LEU A 110 -15.16 13.52 7.03
N THR A 111 -14.71 12.91 5.93
CA THR A 111 -14.97 13.42 4.58
C THR A 111 -16.46 13.48 4.27
N ALA A 112 -17.26 12.55 4.81
CA ALA A 112 -18.71 12.52 4.63
C ALA A 112 -19.43 13.74 5.25
N VAL A 113 -18.79 14.46 6.17
CA VAL A 113 -19.38 15.59 6.90
C VAL A 113 -19.04 16.93 6.21
N THR A 114 -18.14 16.92 5.22
CA THR A 114 -17.73 18.13 4.52
C THR A 114 -18.89 18.77 3.76
N LYS A 115 -18.88 20.11 3.67
CA LYS A 115 -19.95 20.92 3.04
C LYS A 115 -19.42 21.93 2.03
N ASP A 116 -18.11 22.04 1.91
CA ASP A 116 -17.45 23.06 1.11
C ASP A 116 -16.09 22.57 0.62
N PHE A 117 -15.54 23.27 -0.37
CA PHE A 117 -14.22 22.98 -0.93
C PHE A 117 -13.12 22.90 0.12
N LYS A 118 -13.07 23.82 1.10
CA LYS A 118 -11.99 23.85 2.09
C LYS A 118 -12.08 22.64 3.02
N GLY A 119 -13.29 22.27 3.42
CA GLY A 119 -13.54 21.05 4.18
C GLY A 119 -13.00 19.82 3.46
N LEU A 120 -13.37 19.65 2.17
CA LEU A 120 -12.91 18.53 1.36
C LEU A 120 -11.38 18.56 1.13
N LEU A 121 -10.81 19.73 0.86
CA LEU A 121 -9.37 19.90 0.66
C LEU A 121 -8.58 19.51 1.91
N LEU A 122 -9.02 19.96 3.09
CA LEU A 122 -8.36 19.67 4.37
C LEU A 122 -8.46 18.19 4.72
N THR A 123 -9.64 17.58 4.62
CA THR A 123 -9.79 16.14 4.90
C THR A 123 -8.91 15.31 3.97
N ARG A 124 -8.79 15.68 2.69
CA ARG A 124 -7.91 15.00 1.72
C ARG A 124 -6.43 15.15 2.03
N PHE A 125 -6.01 16.34 2.44
CA PHE A 125 -4.62 16.57 2.87
C PHE A 125 -4.28 15.71 4.08
N PHE A 126 -5.11 15.74 5.12
CA PHE A 126 -4.89 14.93 6.32
C PHE A 126 -4.98 13.45 6.04
N LEU A 127 -5.89 13.01 5.16
CA LEU A 127 -5.98 11.62 4.73
C LEU A 127 -4.62 11.17 4.18
N GLY A 128 -4.04 11.93 3.23
CA GLY A 128 -2.71 11.66 2.68
C GLY A 128 -1.61 11.57 3.75
N VAL A 129 -1.59 12.48 4.73
CA VAL A 129 -0.62 12.44 5.85
C VAL A 129 -0.77 11.18 6.70
N THR A 130 -2.00 10.80 7.01
CA THR A 130 -2.31 9.64 7.87
C THR A 130 -2.12 8.30 7.18
N GLU A 131 -2.22 8.29 5.85
CA GLU A 131 -2.12 7.11 5.01
C GLU A 131 -0.67 6.80 4.59
N ALA A 132 0.18 7.83 4.51
CA ALA A 132 1.60 7.75 4.16
C ALA A 132 2.41 6.66 4.89
N PRO A 133 2.19 6.39 6.19
CA PRO A 133 2.95 5.38 6.92
C PRO A 133 2.65 3.93 6.51
N PHE A 134 1.51 3.68 5.86
CA PHE A 134 1.02 2.31 5.66
C PHE A 134 1.94 1.48 4.79
N TYR A 135 2.27 1.96 3.59
CA TYR A 135 3.09 1.22 2.63
C TYR A 135 4.50 0.90 3.16
N PRO A 136 5.30 1.86 3.67
CA PRO A 136 6.58 1.53 4.29
C PRO A 136 6.41 0.67 5.55
N GLY A 137 5.31 0.87 6.30
CA GLY A 137 4.80 0.00 7.36
C GLY A 137 4.80 -1.47 6.97
N ALA A 138 4.02 -1.78 5.93
CA ALA A 138 3.82 -3.11 5.41
C ALA A 138 5.12 -3.72 4.90
N LEU A 139 5.93 -2.95 4.15
CA LEU A 139 7.22 -3.42 3.64
C LEU A 139 8.21 -3.74 4.77
N TYR A 140 8.28 -2.89 5.80
CA TYR A 140 9.11 -3.14 6.97
C TYR A 140 8.65 -4.38 7.73
N MET A 141 7.32 -4.55 7.87
CA MET A 141 6.76 -5.77 8.45
C MET A 141 7.19 -7.01 7.67
N LEU A 142 7.04 -7.01 6.35
CA LEU A 142 7.46 -8.13 5.51
C LEU A 142 8.98 -8.38 5.64
N ALA A 143 9.80 -7.32 5.67
CA ALA A 143 11.25 -7.44 5.81
C ALA A 143 11.72 -8.04 7.14
N MET A 144 10.92 -7.95 8.22
CA MET A 144 11.26 -8.58 9.51
C MET A 144 10.92 -10.06 9.59
N PHE A 145 10.01 -10.57 8.75
CA PHE A 145 9.53 -11.95 8.83
C PHE A 145 9.95 -12.82 7.63
N TYR A 146 10.33 -12.20 6.51
CA TYR A 146 10.69 -12.89 5.27
C TYR A 146 12.12 -12.56 4.84
N THR A 147 12.77 -13.52 4.17
CA THR A 147 14.09 -13.32 3.57
C THR A 147 14.02 -12.51 2.28
N ARG A 148 15.14 -11.97 1.79
CA ARG A 148 15.25 -11.21 0.53
C ARG A 148 14.72 -11.96 -0.69
N GLN A 149 14.83 -13.29 -0.69
CA GLN A 149 14.31 -14.12 -1.78
C GLN A 149 12.79 -14.28 -1.72
N GLU A 150 12.22 -14.32 -0.52
CA GLU A 150 10.79 -14.52 -0.31
C GLU A 150 10.01 -13.20 -0.48
N ILE A 151 10.60 -12.08 -0.08
CA ILE A 151 9.92 -10.78 0.03
C ILE A 151 9.35 -10.30 -1.30
N ALA A 152 10.06 -10.53 -2.42
CA ALA A 152 9.64 -10.07 -3.74
C ALA A 152 8.28 -10.64 -4.14
N THR A 153 8.08 -11.95 -4.00
CA THR A 153 6.79 -12.60 -4.30
C THR A 153 5.67 -12.10 -3.39
N ARG A 154 5.96 -11.87 -2.10
CA ARG A 154 4.96 -11.38 -1.13
C ARG A 154 4.55 -9.93 -1.42
N ILE A 155 5.50 -9.10 -1.84
CA ILE A 155 5.22 -7.74 -2.32
C ILE A 155 4.33 -7.80 -3.57
N SER A 156 4.62 -8.68 -4.53
CA SER A 156 3.76 -8.88 -5.71
C SER A 156 2.33 -9.29 -5.34
N ILE A 157 2.17 -10.20 -4.37
CA ILE A 157 0.85 -10.57 -3.83
C ILE A 157 0.17 -9.35 -3.20
N LEU A 158 0.89 -8.55 -2.41
CA LEU A 158 0.34 -7.32 -1.83
C LEU A 158 -0.15 -6.36 -2.93
N PHE A 159 0.61 -6.19 -4.02
CA PHE A 159 0.20 -5.36 -5.16
C PHE A 159 -1.10 -5.80 -5.83
N THR A 160 -1.47 -7.09 -5.78
CA THR A 160 -2.77 -7.53 -6.32
C THR A 160 -3.96 -6.87 -5.59
N ALA A 161 -3.80 -6.51 -4.31
CA ALA A 161 -4.85 -5.84 -3.55
C ALA A 161 -5.18 -4.45 -4.10
N ASN A 162 -4.19 -3.73 -4.66
CA ASN A 162 -4.43 -2.45 -5.32
C ASN A 162 -5.37 -2.60 -6.53
N ILE A 163 -5.12 -3.62 -7.36
CA ILE A 163 -5.92 -3.90 -8.55
C ILE A 163 -7.35 -4.26 -8.14
N CYS A 164 -7.50 -5.15 -7.16
CA CYS A 164 -8.81 -5.50 -6.61
C CYS A 164 -9.52 -4.28 -6.00
N GLY A 165 -8.81 -3.41 -5.27
CA GLY A 165 -9.41 -2.21 -4.65
C GLY A 165 -10.02 -1.29 -5.69
N THR A 166 -9.30 -1.07 -6.78
CA THR A 166 -9.76 -0.23 -7.89
C THR A 166 -10.92 -0.88 -8.66
N ALA A 167 -10.86 -2.20 -8.91
CA ALA A 167 -11.90 -2.92 -9.64
C ALA A 167 -13.23 -3.03 -8.86
N PHE A 168 -13.17 -3.26 -7.55
CA PHE A 168 -14.36 -3.45 -6.72
C PHE A 168 -14.96 -2.15 -6.17
N ALA A 169 -14.22 -1.02 -6.18
CA ALA A 169 -14.70 0.25 -5.65
C ALA A 169 -16.03 0.70 -6.29
N GLY A 170 -16.15 0.60 -7.63
CA GLY A 170 -17.39 0.95 -8.33
C GLY A 170 -18.56 0.01 -8.00
N LEU A 171 -18.30 -1.30 -7.89
CA LEU A 171 -19.33 -2.29 -7.55
C LEU A 171 -19.89 -2.08 -6.14
N ILE A 172 -19.03 -1.78 -5.17
CA ILE A 172 -19.44 -1.45 -3.80
C ILE A 172 -20.29 -0.18 -3.79
N ALA A 173 -19.89 0.83 -4.55
CA ALA A 173 -20.64 2.08 -4.61
C ALA A 173 -22.03 1.94 -5.23
N ILE A 174 -22.22 1.09 -6.25
CA ILE A 174 -23.56 0.80 -6.80
C ILE A 174 -24.51 0.31 -5.69
N GLY A 175 -24.03 -0.58 -4.81
CA GLY A 175 -24.81 -1.07 -3.68
C GLY A 175 -25.09 0.03 -2.65
N VAL A 176 -24.10 0.89 -2.39
CA VAL A 176 -24.23 1.97 -1.40
C VAL A 176 -25.15 3.10 -1.88
N PHE A 177 -25.11 3.45 -3.16
CA PHE A 177 -25.96 4.50 -3.74
C PHE A 177 -27.44 4.16 -3.68
N GLN A 178 -27.83 2.89 -3.51
CA GLN A 178 -29.24 2.55 -3.23
C GLN A 178 -29.73 3.06 -1.87
N MET A 179 -28.84 3.51 -0.98
CA MET A 179 -29.18 4.17 0.28
C MET A 179 -29.24 5.70 0.14
N GLU A 180 -29.29 6.22 -1.08
CA GLU A 180 -29.57 7.63 -1.31
C GLU A 180 -30.86 8.05 -0.58
N ASN A 181 -30.84 9.20 0.08
CA ASN A 181 -31.91 9.72 0.96
C ASN A 181 -32.18 8.91 2.23
N ALA A 182 -31.47 7.81 2.50
CA ALA A 182 -31.51 7.18 3.82
C ALA A 182 -30.96 8.19 4.85
N ALA A 183 -31.77 8.52 5.86
CA ALA A 183 -31.50 9.57 6.85
C ALA A 183 -31.23 10.99 6.28
N GLY A 184 -31.68 11.27 5.04
CA GLY A 184 -31.51 12.59 4.42
C GLY A 184 -30.08 12.91 3.97
N LEU A 185 -29.23 11.89 3.78
CA LEU A 185 -27.86 12.03 3.28
C LEU A 185 -27.77 11.55 1.82
N ALA A 186 -26.87 12.18 1.06
CA ALA A 186 -26.50 11.73 -0.28
C ALA A 186 -25.75 10.38 -0.26
N GLY A 187 -25.83 9.61 -1.33
CA GLY A 187 -25.23 8.29 -1.45
C GLY A 187 -23.71 8.29 -1.22
N TRP A 188 -23.00 9.30 -1.73
CA TRP A 188 -21.56 9.44 -1.55
C TRP A 188 -21.15 9.68 -0.09
N ARG A 189 -22.00 10.34 0.71
CA ARG A 189 -21.74 10.50 2.15
C ARG A 189 -21.81 9.14 2.85
N TRP A 190 -22.80 8.33 2.50
CA TRP A 190 -22.90 6.96 2.99
C TRP A 190 -21.71 6.09 2.59
N LEU A 191 -21.17 6.30 1.37
CA LEU A 191 -19.97 5.61 0.91
C LEU A 191 -18.78 5.84 1.85
N PHE A 192 -18.46 7.10 2.17
CA PHE A 192 -17.38 7.41 3.10
C PHE A 192 -17.65 6.93 4.53
N ILE A 193 -18.90 6.98 5.00
CA ILE A 193 -19.27 6.52 6.34
C ILE A 193 -19.07 5.01 6.47
N ILE A 194 -19.69 4.22 5.58
CA ILE A 194 -19.65 2.76 5.65
C ILE A 194 -18.24 2.26 5.48
N GLN A 195 -17.54 2.81 4.49
CA GLN A 195 -16.18 2.43 4.21
C GLN A 195 -15.25 2.77 5.38
N GLY A 196 -15.35 3.99 5.93
CA GLY A 196 -14.55 4.38 7.10
C GLY A 196 -14.83 3.52 8.33
N VAL A 197 -16.09 3.16 8.60
CA VAL A 197 -16.46 2.27 9.71
C VAL A 197 -15.90 0.86 9.51
N ILE A 198 -16.03 0.28 8.31
CA ILE A 198 -15.48 -1.05 8.03
C ILE A 198 -13.96 -1.02 8.15
N THR A 199 -13.29 -0.01 7.59
CA THR A 199 -11.84 0.17 7.73
C THR A 199 -11.43 0.28 9.20
N PHE A 200 -12.19 0.99 10.02
CA PHE A 200 -11.92 1.08 11.46
C PHE A 200 -12.03 -0.28 12.15
N ILE A 201 -13.06 -1.08 11.84
CA ILE A 201 -13.23 -2.44 12.38
C ILE A 201 -12.07 -3.34 11.96
N VAL A 202 -11.66 -3.28 10.68
CA VAL A 202 -10.52 -4.03 10.15
C VAL A 202 -9.23 -3.60 10.84
N SER A 203 -9.05 -2.31 11.11
CA SER A 203 -7.90 -1.80 11.85
C SER A 203 -7.87 -2.29 13.29
N ALA A 204 -9.02 -2.35 13.96
CA ALA A 204 -9.11 -2.91 15.30
C ALA A 204 -8.79 -4.41 15.30
N ALA A 205 -9.32 -5.16 14.33
CA ALA A 205 -9.04 -6.59 14.17
C ALA A 205 -7.56 -6.86 13.85
N SER A 206 -6.95 -6.04 12.99
CA SER A 206 -5.54 -6.18 12.61
C SER A 206 -4.60 -5.97 13.80
N ALA A 207 -4.98 -5.11 14.76
CA ALA A 207 -4.24 -4.93 16.02
C ALA A 207 -4.15 -6.21 16.88
N PHE A 208 -5.07 -7.17 16.72
CA PHE A 208 -5.02 -8.45 17.44
C PHE A 208 -4.28 -9.54 16.67
N VAL A 209 -4.27 -9.49 15.34
CA VAL A 209 -3.72 -10.54 14.48
C VAL A 209 -2.26 -10.26 14.09
N LEU A 210 -1.91 -9.01 13.81
CA LEU A 210 -0.58 -8.65 13.33
C LEU A 210 0.50 -8.84 14.42
N PRO A 211 1.65 -9.43 14.08
CA PRO A 211 2.75 -9.60 15.02
C PRO A 211 3.56 -8.31 15.20
N ASN A 212 4.14 -8.12 16.37
CA ASN A 212 5.04 -6.98 16.64
C ASN A 212 6.47 -7.25 16.17
N GLU A 213 7.00 -8.42 16.53
CA GLU A 213 8.40 -8.79 16.33
C GLU A 213 8.49 -10.33 16.29
N PRO A 214 9.40 -10.91 15.49
CA PRO A 214 9.56 -12.36 15.41
C PRO A 214 9.73 -13.03 16.78
N GLN A 215 10.46 -12.38 17.69
CA GLN A 215 10.72 -12.91 19.04
C GLN A 215 9.53 -12.80 20.01
N ASN A 216 8.58 -11.87 19.76
CA ASN A 216 7.44 -11.60 20.64
C ASN A 216 6.08 -11.91 19.98
N THR A 217 6.07 -12.85 19.03
CA THR A 217 4.85 -13.22 18.28
C THR A 217 4.02 -14.24 19.05
N ARG A 218 2.80 -13.86 19.45
CA ARG A 218 1.91 -14.65 20.34
C ARG A 218 1.54 -16.03 19.80
N TRP A 219 1.39 -16.18 18.49
CA TRP A 219 0.92 -17.41 17.83
C TRP A 219 2.03 -18.34 17.31
N LEU A 220 3.30 -17.93 17.44
CA LEU A 220 4.45 -18.78 17.17
C LEU A 220 4.92 -19.48 18.45
N THR A 221 5.34 -20.73 18.33
CA THR A 221 6.02 -21.50 19.39
C THR A 221 7.45 -20.99 19.59
N ALA A 222 8.09 -21.31 20.73
CA ALA A 222 9.44 -20.84 21.03
C ALA A 222 10.48 -21.25 19.96
N GLU A 223 10.38 -22.49 19.47
CA GLU A 223 11.24 -23.03 18.40
C GLU A 223 11.02 -22.28 17.07
N GLU A 224 9.76 -22.05 16.68
CA GLU A 224 9.43 -21.30 15.47
C GLU A 224 9.92 -19.85 15.52
N ARG A 225 9.87 -19.20 16.70
CA ARG A 225 10.37 -17.82 16.88
C ARG A 225 11.88 -17.75 16.72
N GLN A 226 12.61 -18.70 17.29
CA GLN A 226 14.06 -18.78 17.13
C GLN A 226 14.44 -19.00 15.67
N LEU A 227 13.75 -19.92 14.99
CA LEU A 227 13.96 -20.19 13.57
C LEU A 227 13.63 -18.98 12.68
N ALA A 228 12.54 -18.26 12.97
CA ALA A 228 12.19 -17.03 12.24
C ALA A 228 13.28 -15.96 12.40
N HIS A 229 13.76 -15.76 13.63
CA HIS A 229 14.80 -14.78 13.91
C HIS A 229 16.15 -15.15 13.28
N SER A 230 16.58 -16.41 13.41
CA SER A 230 17.88 -16.86 12.89
C SER A 230 17.98 -16.74 11.38
N ARG A 231 16.89 -17.02 10.65
CA ARG A 231 16.83 -16.91 9.18
C ARG A 231 17.00 -15.47 8.72
N VAL A 232 16.23 -14.55 9.29
CA VAL A 232 16.30 -13.12 8.92
C VAL A 232 17.65 -12.53 9.35
N ALA A 233 18.17 -12.90 10.53
CA ALA A 233 19.48 -12.47 10.98
C ALA A 233 20.61 -12.94 10.06
N SER A 234 20.54 -14.17 9.54
CA SER A 234 21.54 -14.70 8.60
C SER A 234 21.55 -14.00 7.23
N ASP A 235 20.43 -13.37 6.85
CA ASP A 235 20.23 -12.67 5.57
C ASP A 235 20.41 -11.14 5.70
N THR A 236 20.59 -10.66 6.94
CA THR A 236 20.80 -9.24 7.25
C THR A 236 22.29 -8.96 7.43
N VAL A 237 22.83 -8.06 6.62
CA VAL A 237 24.22 -7.59 6.78
C VAL A 237 24.30 -6.77 8.07
N GLU A 238 25.30 -7.07 8.91
CA GLU A 238 25.52 -6.49 10.26
C GLU A 238 25.10 -5.01 10.36
N LEU A 239 24.02 -4.78 11.11
CA LEU A 239 23.53 -3.44 11.47
C LEU A 239 24.56 -2.80 12.41
N HIS A 240 25.29 -1.80 11.91
CA HIS A 240 26.09 -0.94 12.78
C HIS A 240 25.17 -0.17 13.74
N GLU A 241 25.53 -0.14 15.03
CA GLU A 241 24.74 0.39 16.12
C GLU A 241 24.34 1.88 15.96
N ASN A 242 23.08 2.16 16.33
CA ASN A 242 22.58 3.39 16.96
C ASN A 242 23.15 4.75 16.48
N THR A 243 22.99 5.07 15.20
CA THR A 243 23.05 6.47 14.76
C THR A 243 21.71 7.16 15.03
N SER A 244 21.75 8.44 15.43
CA SER A 244 20.54 9.26 15.55
C SER A 244 19.83 9.32 14.20
N THR A 245 18.50 9.10 14.14
CA THR A 245 17.72 9.11 12.90
C THR A 245 17.92 10.38 12.07
N TRP A 246 18.16 11.52 12.74
CA TRP A 246 18.50 12.76 12.05
C TRP A 246 19.88 12.68 11.40
N ARG A 247 20.90 12.18 12.12
CA ARG A 247 22.24 11.97 11.55
C ARG A 247 22.19 10.99 10.38
N GLY A 248 21.43 9.89 10.49
CA GLY A 248 21.20 8.95 9.40
C GLY A 248 20.51 9.60 8.18
N LEU A 249 19.51 10.46 8.39
CA LEU A 249 18.88 11.23 7.31
C LEU A 249 19.89 12.18 6.65
N LEU A 250 20.72 12.86 7.43
CA LEU A 250 21.73 13.79 6.91
C LEU A 250 22.81 13.04 6.12
N GLU A 251 23.29 11.91 6.62
CA GLU A 251 24.24 11.04 5.93
C GLU A 251 23.64 10.50 4.63
N ALA A 252 22.41 9.99 4.66
CA ALA A 252 21.70 9.52 3.47
C ALA A 252 21.51 10.64 2.44
N SER A 253 21.11 11.85 2.87
CA SER A 253 20.93 13.01 1.99
C SER A 253 22.23 13.50 1.34
N ARG A 254 23.38 13.19 1.95
CA ARG A 254 24.71 13.54 1.42
C ARG A 254 25.29 12.45 0.52
N ASP A 255 24.72 11.25 0.52
CA ASP A 255 25.20 10.15 -0.33
C ASP A 255 24.77 10.40 -1.79
N PRO A 256 25.71 10.62 -2.73
CA PRO A 256 25.38 10.79 -4.14
C PRO A 256 24.74 9.55 -4.76
N ARG A 257 25.00 8.35 -4.23
CA ARG A 257 24.39 7.09 -4.73
C ARG A 257 22.89 7.07 -4.49
N LEU A 258 22.43 7.62 -3.36
CA LEU A 258 21.01 7.75 -3.07
C LEU A 258 20.31 8.62 -4.11
N TRP A 259 20.89 9.77 -4.45
CA TRP A 259 20.33 10.66 -5.47
C TRP A 259 20.29 10.01 -6.85
N VAL A 260 21.35 9.31 -7.24
CA VAL A 260 21.35 8.52 -8.48
C VAL A 260 20.21 7.50 -8.48
N LEU A 261 20.00 6.79 -7.37
CA LEU A 261 18.92 5.80 -7.25
C LEU A 261 17.52 6.45 -7.30
N ILE A 262 17.34 7.61 -6.66
CA ILE A 262 16.10 8.40 -6.73
C ILE A 262 15.81 8.83 -8.18
N PHE A 263 16.82 9.32 -8.89
CA PHE A 263 16.68 9.70 -10.29
C PHE A 263 16.38 8.51 -11.18
N MET A 264 17.10 7.40 -11.02
CA MET A 264 16.83 6.16 -11.75
C MET A 264 15.39 5.69 -11.54
N GLN A 265 14.90 5.71 -10.30
CA GLN A 265 13.53 5.32 -10.00
C GLN A 265 12.50 6.28 -10.61
N HIS A 266 12.77 7.59 -10.60
CA HIS A 266 11.92 8.58 -11.27
C HIS A 266 11.88 8.37 -12.79
N PHE A 267 13.02 8.16 -13.43
CA PHE A 267 13.08 7.85 -14.86
C PHE A 267 12.36 6.54 -15.18
N HIS A 268 12.49 5.51 -14.34
CA HIS A 268 11.79 4.25 -14.51
C HIS A 268 10.27 4.41 -14.40
N MET A 269 9.77 5.16 -13.42
CA MET A 269 8.34 5.47 -13.27
C MET A 269 7.83 6.31 -14.44
N GLY A 270 8.60 7.32 -14.88
CA GLY A 270 8.29 8.14 -16.05
C GLY A 270 8.20 7.31 -17.32
N ALA A 271 9.15 6.42 -17.56
CA ALA A 271 9.14 5.51 -18.70
C ALA A 271 7.97 4.51 -18.61
N SER A 272 7.64 4.03 -17.41
CA SER A 272 6.54 3.09 -17.19
C SER A 272 5.16 3.69 -17.45
N ASN A 273 4.99 5.02 -17.34
CA ASN A 273 3.72 5.71 -17.62
C ASN A 273 3.30 5.64 -19.09
N PHE A 274 4.21 5.29 -20.03
CA PHE A 274 3.85 5.10 -21.44
C PHE A 274 2.75 4.02 -21.60
N LYS A 275 2.69 3.05 -20.68
CA LYS A 275 1.66 1.99 -20.61
C LYS A 275 0.24 2.54 -20.61
N ASN A 276 0.02 3.72 -20.00
CA ASN A 276 -1.29 4.38 -19.96
C ASN A 276 -1.77 4.84 -21.34
N PHE A 277 -0.85 5.05 -22.29
CA PHE A 277 -1.17 5.47 -23.66
C PHE A 277 -1.18 4.30 -24.64
N SER A 278 -0.89 3.06 -24.20
CA SER A 278 -0.91 1.89 -25.09
C SER A 278 -2.23 1.69 -25.83
N PRO A 279 -3.42 1.86 -25.21
CA PRO A 279 -4.68 1.75 -25.96
C PRO A 279 -4.81 2.80 -27.07
N THR A 280 -4.41 4.04 -26.80
CA THR A 280 -4.43 5.15 -27.78
C THR A 280 -3.42 4.91 -28.91
N ILE A 281 -2.23 4.38 -28.61
CA ILE A 281 -1.23 4.03 -29.62
C ILE A 281 -1.75 2.90 -30.52
N VAL A 282 -2.36 1.86 -29.96
CA VAL A 282 -2.91 0.75 -30.76
C VAL A 282 -4.13 1.21 -31.58
N GLU A 283 -4.89 2.20 -31.11
CA GLU A 283 -5.97 2.83 -31.88
C GLU A 283 -5.45 3.54 -33.14
N THR A 284 -4.26 4.13 -33.12
CA THR A 284 -3.64 4.74 -34.32
C THR A 284 -3.34 3.75 -35.44
N LEU A 285 -3.38 2.44 -35.16
CA LEU A 285 -3.22 1.38 -36.17
C LEU A 285 -4.50 1.16 -37.02
N GLY A 286 -5.58 1.92 -36.77
CA GLY A 286 -6.83 1.86 -37.54
C GLY A 286 -7.69 0.62 -37.26
N LEU A 287 -7.42 -0.08 -36.16
CA LEU A 287 -8.15 -1.28 -35.74
C LEU A 287 -9.47 -0.92 -35.05
N THR A 288 -10.49 -1.77 -35.20
CA THR A 288 -11.77 -1.58 -34.51
C THR A 288 -11.57 -1.55 -32.99
N ARG A 289 -12.28 -0.66 -32.28
CA ARG A 289 -12.18 -0.44 -30.82
C ARG A 289 -12.10 -1.72 -29.98
N ASN A 290 -12.88 -2.75 -30.33
CA ASN A 290 -12.88 -4.04 -29.64
C ASN A 290 -11.58 -4.84 -29.85
N VAL A 291 -11.00 -4.81 -31.06
CA VAL A 291 -9.76 -5.50 -31.40
C VAL A 291 -8.55 -4.82 -30.74
N THR A 292 -8.53 -3.48 -30.74
CA THR A 292 -7.52 -2.65 -30.04
C THR A 292 -7.43 -2.98 -28.55
N LEU A 293 -8.58 -3.07 -27.86
CA LEU A 293 -8.62 -3.40 -26.43
C LEU A 293 -8.28 -4.86 -26.13
N VAL A 294 -8.59 -5.78 -27.04
CA VAL A 294 -8.19 -7.19 -26.90
C VAL A 294 -6.68 -7.36 -27.09
N LEU A 295 -6.07 -6.63 -28.02
CA LEU A 295 -4.62 -6.70 -28.32
C LEU A 295 -3.73 -6.09 -27.23
N THR A 296 -4.25 -5.19 -26.40
CA THR A 296 -3.49 -4.65 -25.27
C THR A 296 -3.40 -5.64 -24.09
N CYS A 297 -4.30 -6.61 -24.00
CA CYS A 297 -4.41 -7.53 -22.86
C CYS A 297 -3.27 -8.58 -22.76
N PRO A 298 -2.86 -9.29 -23.84
CA PRO A 298 -1.82 -10.32 -23.79
C PRO A 298 -0.46 -9.84 -23.27
N PRO A 299 0.08 -8.66 -23.67
CA PRO A 299 1.33 -8.14 -23.11
C PRO A 299 1.28 -7.94 -21.59
N TYR A 300 0.16 -7.46 -21.04
CA TYR A 300 0.00 -7.28 -19.60
C TYR A 300 -0.11 -8.61 -18.86
N LEU A 301 -0.85 -9.58 -19.41
CA LEU A 301 -0.99 -10.92 -18.83
C LEU A 301 0.34 -11.68 -18.82
N VAL A 302 1.08 -11.65 -19.93
CA VAL A 302 2.43 -12.24 -20.02
C VAL A 302 3.38 -11.55 -19.03
N SER A 303 3.36 -10.21 -18.95
CA SER A 303 4.16 -9.48 -17.96
C SER A 303 3.79 -9.84 -16.51
N GLY A 304 2.50 -10.07 -16.21
CA GLY A 304 2.05 -10.48 -14.88
C GLY A 304 2.50 -11.89 -14.52
N VAL A 305 2.37 -12.85 -15.44
CA VAL A 305 2.82 -14.24 -15.24
C VAL A 305 4.34 -14.30 -15.09
N VAL A 306 5.10 -13.58 -15.93
CA VAL A 306 6.57 -13.51 -15.85
C VAL A 306 7.03 -12.77 -14.59
N SER A 307 6.26 -11.81 -14.07
CA SER A 307 6.62 -11.11 -12.82
C SER A 307 6.44 -11.98 -11.56
N ILE A 308 5.65 -13.05 -11.64
CA ILE A 308 5.38 -13.97 -10.52
C ILE A 308 6.29 -15.22 -10.60
N ALA A 309 6.65 -15.64 -11.81
CA ALA A 309 7.53 -16.79 -12.09
C ALA A 309 9.00 -16.52 -11.71
#